data_AF-A0A6G2DX98-F1
#
_entry.id   AF-A0A6G2DX98-F1
#
_cell.length_a   1.000
_cell.length_b   1.000
_cell.length_c   1.000
_cell.angle_alpha   90.00
_cell.angle_beta   90.00
_cell.angle_gamma   90.00
#
_symmetry.space_group_name_H-M   'P 1'
#
loop_
_entity.id
_entity.type
_entity.pdbx_description
1 polymer ?
#
loop_
_entity_poly.entity_id
_entity_poly.type
_entity_poly.pdbx_seq_one_letter_code
_entity_poly.pdbx_strand_id
1 'polypeptide(L)'
;RKSHEYKAIKRYWKLIQQDSRKLSDKRFYRPTFRMHLTNKEILNKLLSYSEDLKHHYQLYQLLLFHFQNKEPEKFFELIEDNLKQVHPIFQTVFKTFLKDKEKIV
;
A
#
# COMPACT_ATOMS: atom_id res chain seq x y z
N ARG A 1 -7.70 23.14 11.59
CA ARG A 1 -7.69 23.21 10.09
C ARG A 1 -6.89 22.00 9.57
N LYS A 2 -7.44 21.15 8.70
CA LYS A 2 -6.72 19.95 8.21
C LYS A 2 -5.56 20.33 7.28
N SER A 3 -4.41 19.65 7.39
CA SER A 3 -3.23 19.88 6.56
C SER A 3 -3.51 19.60 5.07
N HIS A 4 -2.72 20.21 4.19
CA HIS A 4 -2.82 19.96 2.74
C HIS A 4 -2.51 18.49 2.42
N GLU A 5 -1.50 17.92 3.08
CA GLU A 5 -1.09 16.52 2.99
C GLU A 5 -2.25 15.56 3.32
N TYR A 6 -2.94 15.80 4.45
CA TYR A 6 -4.10 14.98 4.83
C TYR A 6 -5.18 15.01 3.75
N LYS A 7 -5.45 16.17 3.15
CA LYS A 7 -6.45 16.29 2.07
C LYS A 7 -6.00 15.55 0.81
N ALA A 8 -4.70 15.58 0.48
CA ALA A 8 -4.15 14.84 -0.64
C ALA A 8 -4.24 13.33 -0.43
N ILE A 9 -3.77 12.83 0.72
CA ILE A 9 -3.88 11.41 1.09
C ILE A 9 -5.34 10.97 1.09
N LYS A 10 -6.23 11.72 1.74
CA LYS A 10 -7.67 11.42 1.77
C LYS A 10 -8.32 11.42 0.38
N ARG A 11 -7.86 12.24 -0.56
CA ARG A 11 -8.43 12.26 -1.92
C ARG A 11 -7.95 11.06 -2.75
N TYR A 12 -6.70 10.67 -2.58
CA TYR A 12 -6.02 9.68 -3.42
C TYR A 12 -5.78 8.33 -2.73
N TRP A 13 -6.45 8.06 -1.60
CA TRP A 13 -6.28 6.82 -0.84
C TRP A 13 -6.44 5.54 -1.69
N LYS A 14 -7.32 5.55 -2.69
CA LYS A 14 -7.50 4.43 -3.63
C LYS A 14 -6.24 4.14 -4.45
N LEU A 15 -5.43 5.16 -4.78
CA LEU A 15 -4.17 4.97 -5.50
C LEU A 15 -3.12 4.25 -4.63
N ILE A 16 -3.17 4.44 -3.31
CA ILE A 16 -2.27 3.77 -2.36
C ILE A 16 -2.57 2.27 -2.29
N GLN A 17 -3.84 1.86 -2.45
CA GLN A 17 -4.25 0.45 -2.45
C GLN A 17 -4.22 -0.21 -3.84
N GLN A 18 -4.05 0.57 -4.92
CA GLN A 18 -4.01 0.00 -6.27
C GLN A 18 -2.70 -0.78 -6.48
N ASP A 19 -2.78 -1.86 -7.27
CA ASP A 19 -1.60 -2.59 -7.74
C ASP A 19 -0.69 -1.64 -8.54
N SER A 20 0.53 -1.45 -8.05
CA SER A 20 1.53 -0.56 -8.64
C SER A 20 1.84 -0.89 -10.11
N ARG A 21 1.72 -2.16 -10.51
CA ARG A 21 1.97 -2.62 -11.90
C ARG A 21 0.86 -2.21 -12.87
N LYS A 22 -0.31 -1.85 -12.34
CA LYS A 22 -1.50 -1.47 -13.12
C LYS A 22 -1.76 0.04 -13.10
N LEU A 23 -0.81 0.85 -12.61
CA LEU A 23 -0.94 2.30 -12.60
C LEU A 23 -0.82 2.84 -14.02
N SER A 24 -1.80 3.65 -14.43
CA SER A 24 -1.78 4.29 -15.73
C SER A 24 -0.73 5.41 -15.79
N ASP A 25 0.04 5.42 -16.88
CA ASP A 25 0.98 6.50 -17.22
C ASP A 25 0.31 7.69 -17.91
N LYS A 26 -1.02 7.67 -18.08
CA LYS A 26 -1.74 8.80 -18.68
C LYS A 26 -1.74 10.00 -17.73
N ARG A 27 -1.24 11.13 -18.24
CA ARG A 27 -1.25 12.41 -17.52
C ARG A 27 -2.61 13.08 -17.60
N PHE A 28 -3.02 13.65 -16.47
CA PHE A 28 -4.26 14.40 -16.35
C PHE A 28 -4.07 15.55 -15.38
N TYR A 29 -4.82 16.64 -15.57
CA TYR A 29 -4.80 17.74 -14.63
C TYR A 29 -5.29 17.30 -13.24
N ARG A 30 -4.56 17.68 -12.18
CA ARG A 30 -4.88 17.35 -10.80
C ARG A 30 -5.06 18.62 -9.98
N PRO A 31 -6.30 19.01 -9.64
CA PRO A 31 -6.55 20.25 -8.90
C PRO A 31 -5.83 20.34 -7.55
N THR A 32 -5.60 19.21 -6.87
CA THR A 32 -4.88 19.16 -5.59
C THR A 32 -3.42 19.63 -5.71
N PHE A 33 -2.79 19.36 -6.86
CA PHE A 33 -1.39 19.68 -7.14
C PHE A 33 -1.23 20.84 -8.14
N ARG A 34 -2.34 21.28 -8.78
CA ARG A 34 -2.38 22.35 -9.80
C ARG A 34 -1.46 22.10 -11.00
N MET A 35 -1.30 20.84 -11.40
CA MET A 35 -0.46 20.43 -12.53
C MET A 35 -0.95 19.11 -13.13
N HIS A 36 -0.48 18.77 -14.33
CA HIS A 36 -0.74 17.49 -14.97
C HIS A 36 0.20 16.42 -14.40
N LEU A 37 -0.36 15.38 -13.79
CA LEU A 37 0.41 14.29 -13.18
C LEU A 37 -0.14 12.93 -13.60
N THR A 38 0.74 11.93 -13.66
CA THR A 38 0.39 10.52 -13.72
C THR A 38 -0.01 10.01 -12.33
N ASN A 39 -0.63 8.83 -12.27
CA ASN A 39 -0.95 8.21 -10.98
C ASN A 39 0.31 7.81 -10.21
N LYS A 40 1.39 7.44 -10.91
CA LYS A 40 2.70 7.12 -10.31
C LYS A 40 3.35 8.35 -9.68
N GLU A 41 3.32 9.50 -10.37
CA GLU A 41 3.85 10.76 -9.82
C GLU A 41 3.07 11.23 -8.60
N ILE A 42 1.73 11.08 -8.61
CA ILE A 42 0.89 11.39 -7.44
C ILE A 42 1.25 10.47 -6.28
N LEU A 43 1.33 9.16 -6.52
CA LEU A 43 1.68 8.19 -5.50
C LEU A 43 3.03 8.53 -4.86
N ASN A 44 4.07 8.78 -5.67
CA ASN A 44 5.39 9.16 -5.17
C ASN A 44 5.34 10.41 -4.28
N LYS A 45 4.54 11.42 -4.65
CA LYS A 45 4.32 12.60 -3.80
C LYS A 45 3.62 12.25 -2.49
N LEU A 46 2.59 11.40 -2.51
CA LEU A 46 1.90 10.97 -1.29
C LEU A 46 2.84 10.20 -0.34
N LEU A 47 3.65 9.30 -0.88
CA LEU A 47 4.62 8.53 -0.10
C LEU A 47 5.76 9.40 0.45
N SER A 48 6.07 10.54 -0.18
CA SER A 48 7.06 11.49 0.34
C SER A 48 6.61 12.23 1.60
N TYR A 49 5.33 12.21 1.96
CA TYR A 49 4.82 12.90 3.16
C TYR A 49 5.15 12.18 4.47
N SER A 50 5.39 10.87 4.43
CA SER A 50 5.66 10.08 5.64
C SER A 50 6.44 8.83 5.29
N GLU A 51 7.58 8.65 5.95
CA GLU A 51 8.39 7.47 5.77
C GLU A 51 7.65 6.22 6.27
N ASP A 52 6.86 6.32 7.35
CA ASP A 52 5.99 5.22 7.81
C ASP A 52 4.96 4.82 6.75
N LEU A 53 4.32 5.80 6.09
CA LEU A 53 3.37 5.52 5.02
C LEU A 53 4.03 4.78 3.86
N LYS A 54 5.26 5.17 3.52
CA LYS A 54 6.06 4.53 2.47
C LYS A 54 6.43 3.09 2.83
N HIS A 55 6.88 2.83 4.05
CA HIS A 55 7.16 1.48 4.53
C HIS A 55 5.91 0.58 4.49
N HIS A 56 4.78 1.05 5.02
CA HIS A 56 3.54 0.28 5.02
C HIS A 56 3.00 0.04 3.61
N TYR A 57 3.14 1.02 2.72
CA TYR A 57 2.80 0.85 1.31
C TYR A 57 3.63 -0.23 0.64
N GLN A 58 4.96 -0.22 0.84
CA GLN A 58 5.86 -1.23 0.27
C GLN A 58 5.50 -2.64 0.74
N LEU A 59 5.28 -2.82 2.04
CA LEU A 59 4.84 -4.10 2.60
C LEU A 59 3.51 -4.57 1.98
N TYR A 60 2.52 -3.67 1.89
CA TYR A 60 1.24 -3.99 1.25
C TYR A 60 1.39 -4.42 -0.21
N GLN A 61 2.24 -3.75 -0.99
CA GLN A 61 2.47 -4.11 -2.40
C GLN A 61 3.15 -5.46 -2.55
N LEU A 62 4.11 -5.81 -1.67
CA LEU A 62 4.75 -7.12 -1.66
C LEU A 62 3.76 -8.23 -1.30
N LEU A 63 2.93 -8.02 -0.26
CA LEU A 63 1.86 -8.94 0.09
C LEU A 63 0.89 -9.16 -1.07
N LEU A 64 0.45 -8.07 -1.72
CA LEU A 64 -0.43 -8.14 -2.89
C LEU A 64 0.23 -8.87 -4.06
N PHE A 65 1.53 -8.69 -4.27
CA PHE A 65 2.30 -9.35 -5.33
C PHE A 65 2.32 -10.87 -5.13
N HIS A 66 2.76 -11.36 -3.95
CA HIS A 66 2.81 -12.80 -3.68
C HIS A 66 1.42 -13.45 -3.71
N PHE A 67 0.41 -12.75 -3.20
CA PHE A 67 -0.97 -13.21 -3.26
C PHE A 67 -1.45 -13.39 -4.70
N GLN A 68 -1.21 -12.41 -5.59
CA GLN A 68 -1.62 -12.50 -6.99
C GLN A 68 -0.85 -13.54 -7.80
N ASN A 69 0.43 -13.77 -7.47
CA ASN A 69 1.26 -14.78 -8.12
C ASN A 69 1.04 -16.20 -7.57
N LYS A 70 0.16 -16.37 -6.58
CA LYS A 70 -0.09 -17.64 -5.89
C LYS A 70 1.19 -18.24 -5.32
N GLU A 71 1.99 -17.42 -4.65
CA GLU A 71 3.19 -17.82 -3.91
C GLU A 71 2.89 -17.79 -2.39
N PRO A 72 2.13 -18.76 -1.86
CA PRO A 72 1.69 -18.72 -0.46
C PRO A 72 2.86 -18.78 0.52
N GLU A 73 3.92 -19.53 0.21
CA GLU A 73 5.10 -19.66 1.09
C GLU A 73 5.73 -18.29 1.35
N LYS A 74 6.03 -17.53 0.28
CA LYS A 74 6.61 -16.19 0.37
C LYS A 74 5.65 -15.19 0.99
N PHE A 75 4.34 -15.34 0.75
CA PHE A 75 3.32 -14.50 1.37
C PHE A 75 3.33 -14.65 2.90
N PHE A 76 3.34 -15.89 3.39
CA PHE A 76 3.34 -16.16 4.83
C PHE A 76 4.69 -15.86 5.49
N GLU A 77 5.81 -16.14 4.83
CA GLU A 77 7.15 -15.74 5.29
C GLU A 77 7.23 -14.22 5.51
N LEU A 78 6.76 -13.44 4.54
CA LEU A 78 6.72 -11.97 4.65
C LEU A 78 5.83 -11.49 5.82
N ILE A 79 4.72 -12.18 6.10
CA ILE A 79 3.85 -11.87 7.24
C ILE A 79 4.55 -12.16 8.56
N GLU A 80 5.23 -13.30 8.68
CA GLU A 80 5.94 -13.70 9.90
C GLU A 80 7.08 -12.73 10.22
N ASP A 81 7.89 -12.36 9.23
CA ASP A 81 9.02 -11.43 9.37
C ASP A 81 8.59 -10.03 9.83
N ASN A 82 7.44 -9.57 9.35
CA ASN A 82 6.95 -8.21 9.61
C ASN A 82 6.02 -8.14 10.84
N LEU A 83 5.62 -9.27 11.44
CA LEU A 83 4.61 -9.32 12.51
C LEU A 83 4.91 -8.41 13.71
N LYS A 84 6.20 -8.27 14.07
CA LYS A 84 6.65 -7.43 15.20
C LYS A 84 6.80 -5.95 14.85
N GLN A 85 6.99 -5.64 13.56
CA GLN A 85 7.31 -4.28 13.08
C GLN A 85 6.06 -3.54 12.60
N VAL A 86 5.01 -4.26 12.20
CA VAL A 86 3.77 -3.65 11.73
C VAL A 86 2.95 -3.04 12.85
N HIS A 87 2.19 -2.00 12.49
CA HIS A 87 1.23 -1.35 13.38
C HIS A 87 0.28 -2.38 14.04
N PRO A 88 -0.05 -2.24 15.35
CA PRO A 88 -0.87 -3.21 16.08
C PRO A 88 -2.19 -3.61 15.41
N ILE A 89 -2.82 -2.68 14.69
CA ILE A 89 -4.04 -2.94 13.91
C ILE A 89 -3.83 -4.06 12.87
N PHE A 90 -2.67 -4.10 12.21
CA PHE A 90 -2.35 -5.13 11.21
C PHE A 90 -1.89 -6.45 11.83
N GLN A 91 -1.38 -6.43 13.07
CA GLN A 91 -0.92 -7.65 13.75
C GLN A 91 -2.05 -8.67 13.91
N THR A 92 -3.26 -8.21 14.25
CA THR A 92 -4.42 -9.10 14.39
C THR A 92 -4.76 -9.76 13.06
N VAL A 93 -4.76 -8.98 11.97
CA VAL A 93 -5.03 -9.48 10.61
C VAL A 93 -3.97 -10.52 10.21
N PHE A 94 -2.70 -10.24 10.47
CA PHE A 94 -1.60 -11.16 10.19
C PHE A 94 -1.70 -12.46 10.99
N LYS A 95 -2.04 -12.37 12.29
CA LYS A 95 -2.30 -13.55 13.14
C LYS A 95 -3.44 -14.40 12.60
N THR A 96 -4.52 -13.77 12.12
CA THR A 96 -5.64 -14.50 11.49
C THR A 96 -5.17 -15.22 10.22
N PHE A 97 -4.43 -14.54 9.34
CA PHE A 97 -3.88 -15.19 8.15
C PHE A 97 -3.01 -16.39 8.50
N LEU A 98 -2.12 -16.28 9.49
CA LEU A 98 -1.28 -17.39 9.92
C LEU A 98 -2.10 -18.55 10.52
N LYS A 99 -3.15 -18.25 11.27
CA LYS A 99 -4.03 -19.29 11.85
C LYS A 99 -4.79 -20.06 10.77
N ASP A 100 -5.23 -19.39 9.72
CA ASP A 100 -5.99 -19.98 8.62
C ASP A 100 -5.11 -20.30 7.39
N LYS A 101 -3.79 -20.46 7.59
CA LYS A 101 -2.80 -20.73 6.54
C LYS A 101 -3.23 -21.88 5.62
N GLU A 102 -3.69 -22.98 6.20
CA GLU A 102 -4.12 -24.19 5.47
C GLU A 102 -5.37 -23.98 4.61
N LYS A 103 -6.16 -22.92 4.85
CA LYS A 103 -7.38 -22.62 4.08
C LYS A 103 -7.13 -21.66 2.92
N ILE A 104 -5.97 -21.00 2.91
CA ILE A 104 -5.61 -19.94 1.95
C ILE A 104 -4.66 -20.47 0.87
N VAL A 105 -3.96 -21.59 1.14
CA VAL A 105 -3.13 -22.35 0.19
C VAL A 105 -4.00 -23.06 -0.85
#